data_AF-A0AA43FVD3-F1
#
_entry.id   AF-A0AA43FVD3-F1
#
_cell.length_a   1.000
_cell.length_b   1.000
_cell.length_c   1.000
_cell.angle_alpha   90.00
_cell.angle_beta   90.00
_cell.angle_gamma   90.00
#
_symmetry.space_group_name_H-M   'P 1'
#
loop_
_entity.id
_entity.type
_entity.pdbx_description
1 polymer ?
#
loop_
_entity_poly.entity_id
_entity_poly.type
_entity_poly.pdbx_seq_one_letter_code
_entity_poly.pdbx_strand_id
1 'polypeptide(L)'
;MKALGLYAATAALAIAAVVVGFWFFFDEVGRRSLLMGASVAWVVQLGAFALLTRARSQPGSFFLLWGVGALGRMAVVVVVGLGMDRFEGVEPSVLILSLVGFLFLSLLIEPLFFDRTRETAPIAQ
;
A
#
# COMPACT_ATOMS: atom_id res chain seq x y z
N MET A 1 -4.50 -16.91 -7.47
CA MET A 1 -4.33 -15.81 -8.46
C MET A 1 -5.53 -14.85 -8.50
N LYS A 2 -6.79 -15.31 -8.55
CA LYS A 2 -7.98 -14.40 -8.59
C LYS A 2 -8.09 -13.42 -7.41
N ALA A 3 -7.91 -13.89 -6.17
CA ALA A 3 -7.88 -13.01 -4.99
C ALA A 3 -6.72 -12.00 -5.01
N LEU A 4 -5.65 -12.33 -5.76
CA LEU A 4 -4.45 -11.51 -5.86
C LEU A 4 -4.72 -10.30 -6.76
N GLY A 5 -5.33 -10.55 -7.93
CA GLY A 5 -5.76 -9.51 -8.86
C GLY A 5 -6.86 -8.61 -8.30
N LEU A 6 -7.81 -9.17 -7.54
CA LEU A 6 -8.89 -8.39 -6.91
C LEU A 6 -8.36 -7.40 -5.86
N TYR A 7 -7.48 -7.86 -4.96
CA TYR A 7 -6.87 -6.98 -3.95
C TYR A 7 -6.05 -5.87 -4.61
N ALA A 8 -5.17 -6.23 -5.55
CA ALA A 8 -4.38 -5.25 -6.29
C ALA A 8 -5.29 -4.23 -6.99
N ALA A 9 -6.32 -4.69 -7.71
CA ALA A 9 -7.28 -3.80 -8.37
C ALA A 9 -8.01 -2.88 -7.38
N THR A 10 -8.44 -3.38 -6.21
CA THR A 10 -9.09 -2.56 -5.18
C THR A 10 -8.15 -1.51 -4.61
N ALA A 11 -6.90 -1.87 -4.30
CA ALA A 11 -5.91 -0.93 -3.80
C ALA A 11 -5.55 0.13 -4.85
N ALA A 12 -5.39 -0.27 -6.13
CA ALA A 12 -5.16 0.66 -7.22
C ALA A 12 -6.33 1.64 -7.40
N LEU A 13 -7.57 1.14 -7.35
CA LEU A 13 -8.77 1.98 -7.44
C LEU A 13 -8.88 2.94 -6.27
N ALA A 14 -8.57 2.50 -5.05
CA ALA A 14 -8.57 3.37 -3.87
C ALA A 14 -7.52 4.49 -3.99
N ILE A 15 -6.29 4.16 -4.40
CA ILE A 15 -5.23 5.14 -4.66
C ILE A 15 -5.67 6.11 -5.77
N ALA A 16 -6.19 5.61 -6.88
CA ALA A 16 -6.65 6.43 -8.00
C ALA A 16 -7.78 7.38 -7.59
N ALA A 17 -8.74 6.91 -6.80
CA ALA A 17 -9.84 7.74 -6.30
C ALA A 17 -9.33 8.89 -5.43
N VAL A 18 -8.36 8.63 -4.54
CA VAL A 18 -7.73 9.66 -3.72
C VAL A 18 -6.94 10.64 -4.60
N VAL A 19 -6.16 10.16 -5.58
CA VAL A 19 -5.43 11.03 -6.51
C VAL A 19 -6.38 11.97 -7.25
N VAL A 20 -7.48 11.45 -7.80
CA VAL A 20 -8.50 12.26 -8.49
C VAL A 20 -9.16 13.26 -7.55
N GLY A 21 -9.51 12.84 -6.32
CA GLY A 21 -10.14 13.72 -5.33
C GLY A 21 -9.25 14.90 -4.92
N PHE A 22 -7.94 14.68 -4.82
CA PHE A 22 -6.98 15.73 -4.46
C PHE A 22 -6.40 16.49 -5.67
N TRP A 23 -6.72 16.07 -6.90
CA TRP A 23 -6.12 16.62 -8.12
C TRP A 23 -6.30 18.14 -8.25
N PHE A 24 -7.49 18.63 -7.93
CA PHE A 24 -7.84 20.04 -8.07
C PHE A 24 -7.35 20.92 -6.91
N PHE A 25 -6.91 20.31 -5.80
CA PHE A 25 -6.41 21.03 -4.63
C PHE A 25 -4.92 21.35 -4.72
N PHE A 26 -4.16 20.58 -5.51
CA PHE A 26 -2.71 20.78 -5.67
C PHE A 26 -2.37 21.50 -6.97
N ASP A 27 -1.29 22.27 -6.91
CA ASP A 27 -0.59 22.83 -8.07
C ASP A 27 0.25 21.76 -8.78
N GLU A 28 0.97 22.14 -9.84
CA GLU A 28 1.71 21.17 -10.66
C GLU A 28 2.79 20.41 -9.85
N VAL A 29 3.49 21.10 -8.95
CA VAL A 29 4.51 20.50 -8.09
C VAL A 29 3.88 19.56 -7.06
N GLY A 30 2.79 19.96 -6.43
CA GLY A 30 2.03 19.12 -5.50
C GLY A 30 1.47 17.87 -6.19
N ARG A 31 0.90 17.99 -7.40
CA ARG A 31 0.40 16.84 -8.19
C ARG A 31 1.50 15.85 -8.52
N ARG A 32 2.67 16.33 -8.95
CA ARG A 32 3.82 15.47 -9.21
C ARG A 32 4.25 14.70 -7.96
N SER A 33 4.24 15.37 -6.81
CA SER A 33 4.57 14.78 -5.51
C SER A 33 3.56 13.72 -5.07
N LEU A 34 2.27 14.01 -5.27
CA LEU A 34 1.16 13.09 -5.02
C LEU A 34 1.27 11.83 -5.90
N LEU A 35 1.51 12.00 -7.21
CA LEU A 35 1.68 10.89 -8.15
C LEU A 35 2.93 10.06 -7.83
N MET A 36 4.02 10.70 -7.42
CA MET A 36 5.23 10.01 -7.01
C MET A 36 4.99 9.15 -5.76
N GLY A 37 4.33 9.71 -4.74
CA GLY A 37 3.91 8.97 -3.55
C GLY A 37 2.98 7.79 -3.88
N ALA A 38 2.00 7.99 -4.76
CA ALA A 38 1.09 6.95 -5.23
C ALA A 38 1.84 5.81 -5.93
N SER A 39 2.79 6.15 -6.79
CA SER A 39 3.59 5.19 -7.55
C SER A 39 4.45 4.32 -6.64
N VAL A 40 5.15 4.94 -5.67
CA VAL A 40 5.98 4.20 -4.70
C VAL A 40 5.11 3.31 -3.82
N ALA A 41 4.02 3.84 -3.27
CA ALA A 41 3.09 3.06 -2.44
C ALA A 41 2.55 1.86 -3.20
N TRP A 42 2.17 2.03 -4.47
CA TRP A 42 1.68 0.96 -5.33
C TRP A 42 2.70 -0.16 -5.51
N VAL A 43 3.96 0.16 -5.81
CA VAL A 43 5.04 -0.82 -5.95
C VAL A 43 5.27 -1.61 -4.66
N VAL A 44 5.28 -0.91 -3.52
CA VAL A 44 5.44 -1.55 -2.20
C VAL A 44 4.26 -2.47 -1.90
N GLN A 45 3.04 -2.06 -2.27
CA GLN A 45 1.83 -2.87 -2.10
C GLN A 45 1.94 -4.21 -2.81
N LEU A 46 2.39 -4.18 -4.07
CA LEU A 46 2.57 -5.38 -4.88
C LEU A 46 3.61 -6.32 -4.25
N GLY A 47 4.72 -5.76 -3.74
CA GLY A 47 5.76 -6.53 -3.05
C GLY A 47 5.27 -7.17 -1.75
N ALA A 48 4.63 -6.39 -0.88
CA ALA A 48 4.12 -6.86 0.41
C ALA A 48 3.06 -7.97 0.23
N PHE A 49 2.19 -7.79 -0.75
CA PHE A 49 1.13 -8.75 -1.01
C PHE A 49 1.64 -10.04 -1.69
N ALA A 50 2.60 -9.94 -2.61
CA ALA A 50 3.29 -11.11 -3.15
C ALA A 50 3.94 -11.93 -2.02
N LEU A 51 4.58 -11.27 -1.05
CA LEU A 51 5.17 -11.91 0.12
C LEU A 51 4.11 -12.63 0.98
N LEU A 52 2.98 -11.98 1.24
CA LEU A 52 1.86 -12.56 2.00
C LEU A 52 1.22 -13.75 1.29
N THR A 53 1.16 -13.77 -0.04
CA THR A 53 0.62 -14.92 -0.78
C THR A 53 1.47 -16.17 -0.69
N ARG A 54 2.79 -16.01 -0.51
CA ARG A 54 3.72 -17.12 -0.20
C ARG A 54 3.52 -17.66 1.22
N ALA A 55 3.10 -16.82 2.16
CA ALA A 55 2.91 -17.15 3.57
C ALA A 55 1.66 -17.99 3.87
N ARG A 56 0.71 -18.04 2.92
CA ARG A 56 -0.68 -18.43 3.15
C ARG A 56 -0.86 -19.89 3.63
N SER A 57 0.16 -20.73 3.48
CA SER A 57 0.13 -22.14 3.86
C SER A 57 0.41 -22.40 5.35
N GLN A 58 0.87 -21.42 6.13
CA GLN A 58 1.20 -21.60 7.54
C GLN A 58 0.78 -20.38 8.40
N PRO A 59 -0.11 -20.54 9.40
CA PRO A 59 -0.59 -19.44 10.24
C PRO A 59 0.53 -18.69 11.00
N GLY A 60 1.58 -19.38 11.43
CA GLY A 60 2.72 -18.76 12.11
C GLY A 60 3.56 -17.86 11.19
N SER A 61 3.76 -18.28 9.94
CA SER A 61 4.50 -17.52 8.93
C SER A 61 3.74 -16.29 8.44
N PHE A 62 2.40 -16.30 8.56
CA PHE A 62 1.55 -15.18 8.19
C PHE A 62 1.84 -13.93 9.03
N PHE A 63 1.80 -14.03 10.36
CA PHE A 63 2.06 -12.90 11.25
C PHE A 63 3.48 -12.35 11.10
N LEU A 64 4.45 -13.26 10.91
CA LEU A 64 5.85 -12.90 10.69
C LEU A 64 6.01 -12.11 9.38
N LEU A 65 5.42 -12.58 8.28
CA LEU A 65 5.51 -11.90 6.99
C LEU A 65 4.64 -10.64 6.90
N TRP A 66 3.54 -10.58 7.65
CA TRP A 66 2.78 -9.35 7.86
C TRP A 66 3.60 -8.30 8.61
N GLY A 67 4.27 -8.69 9.70
CA GLY A 67 5.18 -7.82 10.45
C GLY A 67 6.35 -7.33 9.59
N VAL A 68 6.95 -8.21 8.79
CA VAL A 68 7.98 -7.83 7.81
C VAL A 68 7.43 -6.84 6.78
N GLY A 69 6.21 -7.05 6.28
CA GLY A 69 5.55 -6.10 5.40
C GLY A 69 5.34 -4.74 6.07
N ALA A 70 4.88 -4.71 7.32
CA ALA A 70 4.66 -3.47 8.07
C ALA A 70 5.97 -2.69 8.27
N LEU A 71 7.04 -3.38 8.68
CA LEU A 71 8.37 -2.80 8.79
C LEU A 71 8.91 -2.33 7.45
N GLY A 72 8.69 -3.08 6.38
CA GLY A 72 9.07 -2.69 5.02
C GLY A 72 8.42 -1.38 4.57
N ARG A 73 7.14 -1.18 4.87
CA ARG A 73 6.43 0.09 4.58
C ARG A 73 7.04 1.26 5.34
N MET A 74 7.35 1.08 6.63
CA MET A 74 8.02 2.11 7.42
C MET A 74 9.42 2.42 6.88
N ALA A 75 10.19 1.39 6.51
CA ALA A 75 11.49 1.55 5.91
C ALA A 75 11.42 2.34 4.60
N VAL A 76 10.41 2.11 3.76
CA VAL A 76 10.21 2.90 2.53
C VAL A 76 9.97 4.37 2.84
N VAL A 77 9.10 4.68 3.81
CA VAL A 77 8.86 6.09 4.22
C VAL A 77 10.16 6.75 4.68
N VAL A 78 10.95 6.05 5.49
CA VAL A 78 12.26 6.55 5.96
C VAL A 78 13.22 6.75 4.79
N VAL A 79 13.35 5.78 3.88
CA VAL A 79 14.26 5.88 2.72
C VAL A 79 13.87 7.02 1.80
N VAL A 80 12.57 7.17 1.49
CA VAL A 80 12.08 8.29 0.68
C VAL A 80 12.33 9.62 1.38
N GLY A 81 12.09 9.69 2.70
CA GLY A 81 12.35 10.89 3.49
C GLY A 81 13.83 11.29 3.53
N LEU A 82 14.72 10.33 3.76
CA LEU A 82 16.18 10.57 3.73
C LEU A 82 16.68 10.94 2.33
N GLY A 83 15.99 10.48 1.28
CA GLY A 83 16.30 10.78 -0.11
C GLY A 83 15.72 12.09 -0.63
N MET A 84 15.02 12.88 0.20
CA MET A 84 14.27 14.06 -0.26
C MET A 84 15.13 15.07 -1.02
N ASP A 85 16.37 15.27 -0.59
CA ASP A 85 17.30 16.21 -1.24
C ASP A 85 17.67 15.81 -2.69
N ARG A 86 17.36 14.57 -3.10
CA ARG A 86 17.62 14.07 -4.46
C ARG A 86 16.45 14.29 -5.42
N PHE A 87 15.30 14.73 -4.93
CA PHE A 87 14.12 14.93 -5.75
C PHE A 87 13.91 16.42 -6.05
N GLU A 88 14.29 16.84 -7.25
CA GLU A 88 14.02 18.20 -7.73
C GLU A 88 12.58 18.34 -8.25
N GLY A 89 11.92 19.45 -7.90
CA GLY A 89 10.58 19.77 -8.38
C GLY A 89 9.48 18.89 -7.78
N VAL A 90 9.66 18.47 -6.52
CA VAL A 90 8.61 17.89 -5.67
C VAL A 90 8.47 18.71 -4.40
N GLU A 91 7.28 18.69 -3.81
CA GLU A 91 6.97 19.27 -2.53
C GLU A 91 7.13 18.21 -1.43
N PRO A 92 8.14 18.35 -0.55
CA PRO A 92 8.40 17.51 0.63
C PRO A 92 7.18 17.01 1.40
N SER A 93 6.35 17.96 1.84
CA SER A 93 5.15 17.75 2.64
C SER A 93 4.16 16.84 1.92
N VAL A 94 3.86 17.18 0.66
CA VAL A 94 2.88 16.43 -0.15
C VAL A 94 3.39 15.03 -0.43
N LEU A 95 4.67 14.85 -0.76
CA LEU A 95 5.23 13.53 -1.05
C LEU A 95 5.15 12.59 0.16
N ILE A 96 5.62 13.04 1.33
CA ILE A 96 5.62 12.22 2.56
C ILE A 96 4.19 11.92 3.01
N LEU A 97 3.31 12.93 3.05
CA LEU A 97 1.92 12.75 3.47
C LEU A 97 1.17 11.81 2.53
N SER A 98 1.36 11.95 1.22
CA SER A 98 0.77 11.07 0.22
C SER A 98 1.26 9.63 0.39
N LEU A 99 2.58 9.45 0.52
CA LEU A 99 3.18 8.13 0.69
C LEU A 99 2.66 7.43 1.95
N VAL A 100 2.69 8.10 3.09
CA VAL A 100 2.18 7.56 4.37
C VAL A 100 0.70 7.27 4.27
N GLY A 101 -0.10 8.20 3.73
CA GLY A 101 -1.53 8.06 3.55
C GLY A 101 -1.89 6.85 2.68
N PHE A 102 -1.24 6.66 1.54
CA PHE A 102 -1.48 5.52 0.65
C PHE A 102 -1.05 4.19 1.26
N LEU A 103 0.12 4.13 1.90
CA LEU A 103 0.59 2.91 2.57
C LEU A 103 -0.36 2.52 3.71
N PHE A 104 -0.84 3.49 4.48
CA PHE A 104 -1.79 3.26 5.55
C PHE A 104 -3.17 2.83 5.03
N LEU A 105 -3.73 3.55 4.04
CA LEU A 105 -4.99 3.20 3.41
C LEU A 105 -4.97 1.76 2.90
N SER A 106 -3.86 1.37 2.26
CA SER A 106 -3.74 0.05 1.69
C SER A 106 -3.55 -1.04 2.76
N LEU A 107 -2.95 -0.70 3.89
CA LEU A 107 -2.88 -1.57 5.07
C LEU A 107 -4.26 -1.73 5.75
N LEU A 108 -5.11 -0.70 5.75
CA LEU A 108 -6.50 -0.81 6.21
C LEU A 108 -7.37 -1.69 5.31
N ILE A 109 -7.05 -1.77 4.02
CA ILE A 109 -7.76 -2.63 3.07
C ILE A 109 -7.40 -4.11 3.29
N GLU A 110 -6.20 -4.43 3.78
CA GLU A 110 -5.73 -5.82 3.96
C GLU A 110 -6.65 -6.71 4.82
N PRO A 111 -7.12 -6.31 6.01
CA PRO A 111 -8.02 -7.11 6.85
C PRO A 111 -9.29 -7.58 6.13
N LEU A 112 -9.87 -6.73 5.27
CA LEU A 112 -11.11 -7.02 4.53
C LEU A 112 -10.96 -8.25 3.61
N PHE A 113 -9.75 -8.55 3.17
CA PHE A 113 -9.46 -9.71 2.32
C PHE A 113 -9.04 -10.94 3.11
N PHE A 114 -8.57 -10.77 4.35
CA PHE A 114 -8.25 -11.89 5.23
C PHE A 114 -9.49 -12.48 5.91
N ASP A 115 -10.50 -11.67 6.21
CA ASP A 115 -11.73 -12.15 6.88
C ASP A 115 -12.59 -13.04 5.95
N ARG A 116 -12.67 -12.69 4.66
CA ARG A 116 -13.40 -13.49 3.65
C ARG A 116 -12.84 -14.89 3.41
N THR A 117 -11.62 -15.18 3.85
CA THR A 117 -11.04 -16.54 3.77
C THR A 117 -11.44 -17.44 4.94
N ARG A 118 -12.00 -16.91 6.04
CA ARG A 118 -12.50 -17.72 7.17
C ARG A 118 -13.92 -18.21 6.97
N GLU A 119 -14.75 -17.45 6.25
CA GLU A 119 -16.18 -17.73 6.09
C GLU A 119 -16.48 -18.94 5.18
N THR A 120 -15.50 -19.39 4.37
CA THR A 120 -15.63 -20.60 3.55
C THR A 120 -15.09 -21.88 4.20
N ALA A 121 -14.67 -21.83 5.47
CA ALA A 121 -14.46 -23.06 6.22
C ALA A 121 -15.84 -23.65 6.54
N PRO A 122 -16.23 -24.80 5.94
CA PRO A 122 -17.45 -25.46 6.36
C PRO A 122 -17.34 -25.74 7.85
N ILE A 123 -18.38 -25.36 8.58
CA ILE A 123 -18.61 -25.82 9.95
C ILE A 123 -18.57 -27.34 9.85
N ALA A 124 -17.47 -27.94 10.31
CA ALA A 124 -17.39 -29.38 10.46
C ALA A 124 -18.53 -29.77 11.40
N GLN A 125 -19.38 -30.66 10.88
CA GLN A 125 -20.50 -31.27 11.60
C GLN A 125 -20.04 -31.92 12.91
#